data_AF-A6DTR7-F1
#
_entry.id   AF-A6DTR7-F1
#
_cell.length_a   1.000
_cell.length_b   1.000
_cell.length_c   1.000
_cell.angle_alpha   90.00
_cell.angle_beta   90.00
_cell.angle_gamma   90.00
#
_symmetry.space_group_name_H-M   'P 1'
#
loop_
_entity.id
_entity.type
_entity.pdbx_description
1 polymer ?
#
loop_
_entity_poly.entity_id
_entity_poly.type
_entity_poly.pdbx_seq_one_letter_code
_entity_poly.pdbx_strand_id
1 'polypeptide(L)'
;MNSKKDLKRIPHTVFLCFLTVLAFASCKVEEEAKDQKIKVAFVTNGPADFWLYSQAGVKKAAKELGIEAEFKVGDQTTAKQKQIVDDLIVSGVKAVAISPANAKNQVQMINEWSAYIPVICADSDAPKSKRIAYLGTDNVAAGRQCGELLKQALPDGGKVMVFVGLRDAQNAIERFQGLKEAIEGTKIEILDLRTDNGDRVKARKNAEDALIAHPDIVGMVGLWAYNAPAILGALE
;
A
#
# COMPACT_ATOMS: atom_id res chain seq x y z
N MET A 1 -58.79 12.64 69.24
CA MET A 1 -60.20 12.77 68.78
C MET A 1 -60.46 14.24 68.49
N ASN A 2 -60.75 14.54 67.22
CA ASN A 2 -61.14 15.81 66.59
C ASN A 2 -61.34 17.08 67.45
N SER A 3 -60.70 18.20 67.04
CA SER A 3 -61.43 19.34 66.48
C SER A 3 -60.49 20.32 65.75
N LYS A 4 -61.00 20.87 64.64
CA LYS A 4 -60.36 21.72 63.62
C LYS A 4 -60.31 23.21 64.01
N LYS A 5 -59.58 23.98 63.16
CA LYS A 5 -59.63 25.44 62.85
C LYS A 5 -58.39 26.20 63.39
N ASP A 6 -57.63 26.99 62.63
CA ASP A 6 -57.90 27.83 61.46
C ASP A 6 -56.66 27.99 60.56
N LEU A 7 -56.79 27.73 59.26
CA LEU A 7 -55.78 28.12 58.26
C LEU A 7 -56.26 29.42 57.58
N LYS A 8 -55.62 30.55 57.91
CA LYS A 8 -55.89 31.85 57.29
C LYS A 8 -55.49 31.80 55.81
N ARG A 9 -56.41 32.21 54.95
CA ARG A 9 -56.23 32.38 53.50
C ARG A 9 -55.17 33.45 53.22
N ILE A 10 -54.13 33.08 52.48
CA ILE A 10 -53.16 34.02 51.89
C ILE A 10 -53.69 34.41 50.50
N PRO A 11 -53.85 35.69 50.17
CA PRO A 11 -54.37 36.12 48.86
C PRO A 11 -53.36 35.87 47.74
N HIS A 12 -53.85 35.35 46.61
CA HIS A 12 -53.12 34.87 45.42
C HIS A 12 -52.50 35.96 44.52
N THR A 13 -52.08 37.11 45.05
CA THR A 13 -51.80 38.28 44.19
C THR A 13 -50.32 38.67 44.06
N VAL A 14 -49.36 37.80 44.38
CA VAL A 14 -47.91 38.16 44.30
C VAL A 14 -47.09 37.20 43.42
N PHE A 15 -47.71 36.25 42.73
CA PHE A 15 -46.98 35.30 41.88
C PHE A 15 -46.98 35.69 40.39
N LEU A 16 -46.70 36.95 40.08
CA LEU A 16 -46.65 37.43 38.70
C LEU A 16 -45.55 38.49 38.50
N CYS A 17 -44.30 38.16 38.78
CA CYS A 17 -43.16 38.99 38.35
C CYS A 17 -41.79 38.29 38.29
N PHE A 18 -41.70 36.95 38.39
CA PHE A 18 -40.42 36.24 38.44
C PHE A 18 -40.23 35.18 37.32
N LEU A 19 -40.86 35.38 36.16
CA LEU A 19 -40.82 34.39 35.06
C LEU A 19 -40.51 34.99 33.68
N THR A 20 -39.89 36.17 33.61
CA THR A 20 -39.58 36.87 32.35
C THR A 20 -38.09 37.22 32.16
N VAL A 21 -37.16 36.52 32.83
CA VAL A 21 -35.70 36.75 32.66
C VAL A 21 -34.92 35.48 32.22
N LEU A 22 -35.57 34.35 31.96
CA LEU A 22 -34.88 33.09 31.60
C LEU A 22 -35.10 32.61 30.15
N ALA A 23 -35.40 33.54 29.23
CA ALA A 23 -35.67 33.21 27.82
C ALA A 23 -34.59 33.70 26.81
N PHE A 24 -33.36 33.98 27.26
CA PHE A 24 -32.27 34.44 26.36
C PHE A 24 -30.93 33.68 26.52
N ALA A 25 -30.92 32.48 27.10
CA ALA A 25 -29.71 31.68 27.24
C ALA A 25 -29.81 30.28 26.60
N SER A 26 -30.61 30.12 25.55
CA SER A 26 -30.70 28.87 24.81
C SER A 26 -30.27 29.05 23.36
N CYS A 27 -29.37 28.16 22.93
CA CYS A 27 -28.81 28.02 21.58
C CYS A 27 -27.83 29.10 21.12
N LYS A 28 -26.60 29.01 21.62
CA LYS A 28 -25.40 29.16 20.78
C LYS A 28 -24.21 28.44 21.42
N VAL A 29 -24.28 27.12 21.46
CA VAL A 29 -23.07 26.32 21.31
C VAL A 29 -22.94 26.16 19.80
N GLU A 30 -22.26 27.12 19.16
CA GLU A 30 -21.64 26.88 17.87
C GLU A 30 -20.61 25.77 18.14
N GLU A 31 -21.02 24.54 17.86
CA GLU A 31 -20.12 23.42 17.70
C GLU A 31 -19.17 23.80 16.56
N GLU A 32 -17.98 24.30 16.90
CA GLU A 32 -16.84 24.26 16.00
C GLU A 32 -16.56 22.77 15.72
N ALA A 33 -17.34 22.20 14.81
CA ALA A 33 -16.90 21.07 14.03
C ALA A 33 -15.69 21.57 13.25
N LYS A 34 -14.50 21.47 13.87
CA LYS A 34 -13.24 21.57 13.14
C LYS A 34 -13.41 20.67 11.92
N ASP A 35 -13.34 21.29 10.75
CA ASP A 35 -13.31 20.64 9.44
C ASP A 35 -12.04 19.76 9.37
N GLN A 36 -12.04 18.67 10.14
CA GLN A 36 -10.93 17.73 10.23
C GLN A 36 -10.96 16.94 8.94
N LYS A 37 -10.12 17.37 8.01
CA LYS A 37 -9.89 16.67 6.75
C LYS A 37 -9.60 15.21 7.04
N ILE A 38 -10.29 14.33 6.30
CA ILE A 38 -10.01 12.89 6.34
C ILE A 38 -8.53 12.71 6.03
N LYS A 39 -7.83 11.91 6.85
CA LYS A 39 -6.41 11.63 6.69
C LYS A 39 -6.22 10.19 6.26
N VAL A 40 -5.54 9.95 5.14
CA VAL A 40 -5.21 8.60 4.65
C VAL A 40 -3.70 8.45 4.48
N ALA A 41 -3.23 7.23 4.28
CA ALA A 41 -1.81 6.99 4.01
C ALA A 41 -1.56 5.98 2.89
N PHE A 42 -0.44 6.16 2.20
CA PHE A 42 0.15 5.22 1.27
C PHE A 42 1.53 4.82 1.78
N VAL A 43 1.79 3.52 1.93
CA VAL A 43 3.05 2.96 2.46
C VAL A 43 3.71 2.07 1.39
N THR A 44 4.88 2.45 0.91
CA THR A 44 5.63 1.65 -0.07
C THR A 44 6.35 0.48 0.59
N ASN A 45 6.76 -0.52 -0.21
CA ASN A 45 7.64 -1.59 0.24
C ASN A 45 9.04 -1.08 0.60
N GLY A 46 9.59 -0.19 -0.22
CA GLY A 46 10.94 0.38 -0.09
C GLY A 46 11.12 1.64 -0.92
N PRO A 47 12.35 2.19 -0.96
CA PRO A 47 12.68 3.32 -1.83
C PRO A 47 12.82 2.87 -3.30
N ALA A 48 12.20 3.60 -4.23
CA ALA A 48 12.39 3.44 -5.67
C ALA A 48 11.81 4.65 -6.43
N ASP A 49 12.43 5.03 -7.56
CA ASP A 49 11.93 6.12 -8.43
C ASP A 49 10.54 5.83 -8.99
N PHE A 50 10.19 4.55 -9.15
CA PHE A 50 8.84 4.09 -9.50
C PHE A 50 7.76 4.74 -8.62
N TRP A 51 8.05 4.92 -7.32
CA TRP A 51 7.11 5.48 -6.35
C TRP A 51 6.88 6.98 -6.50
N LEU A 52 7.73 7.71 -7.25
CA LEU A 52 7.54 9.15 -7.49
C LEU A 52 6.23 9.42 -8.24
N TYR A 53 5.88 8.55 -9.20
CA TYR A 53 4.62 8.64 -9.94
C TYR A 53 3.42 8.36 -9.04
N SER A 54 3.49 7.33 -8.20
CA SER A 54 2.45 7.02 -7.22
C SER A 54 2.27 8.16 -6.22
N GLN A 55 3.37 8.76 -5.74
CA GLN A 55 3.32 9.90 -4.84
C GLN A 55 2.66 11.12 -5.50
N ALA A 56 2.97 11.40 -6.77
CA ALA A 56 2.32 12.46 -7.52
C ALA A 56 0.81 12.21 -7.67
N GLY A 57 0.40 10.97 -7.96
CA GLY A 57 -1.01 10.57 -8.03
C GLY A 57 -1.74 10.74 -6.70
N VAL A 58 -1.13 10.29 -5.59
CA VAL A 58 -1.67 10.46 -4.23
C VAL A 58 -1.83 11.95 -3.89
N LYS A 59 -0.82 12.78 -4.17
CA LYS A 59 -0.87 14.24 -3.92
C LYS A 59 -1.99 14.91 -4.73
N LYS A 60 -2.14 14.53 -6.01
CA LYS A 60 -3.20 15.05 -6.88
C LYS A 60 -4.58 14.68 -6.35
N ALA A 61 -4.82 13.40 -6.07
CA ALA A 61 -6.10 12.91 -5.55
C ALA A 61 -6.45 13.55 -4.19
N ALA A 62 -5.47 13.71 -3.30
CA ALA A 62 -5.67 14.37 -2.02
C ALA A 62 -6.19 15.82 -2.19
N LYS A 63 -5.59 16.57 -3.14
CA LYS A 63 -6.03 17.92 -3.47
C LYS A 63 -7.44 17.95 -4.06
N GLU A 64 -7.75 17.06 -5.01
CA GLU A 64 -9.05 16.99 -5.68
C GLU A 64 -10.19 16.59 -4.73
N LEU A 65 -9.90 15.73 -3.76
CA LEU A 65 -10.86 15.25 -2.76
C LEU A 65 -10.92 16.12 -1.49
N GLY A 66 -10.04 17.11 -1.36
CA GLY A 66 -9.97 17.96 -0.16
C GLY A 66 -9.51 17.23 1.11
N ILE A 67 -8.79 16.11 0.97
CA ILE A 67 -8.31 15.27 2.08
C ILE A 67 -6.81 15.45 2.34
N GLU A 68 -6.33 14.93 3.47
CA GLU A 68 -4.91 14.80 3.77
C GLU A 68 -4.41 13.39 3.40
N ALA A 69 -3.25 13.31 2.75
CA ALA A 69 -2.63 12.02 2.43
C ALA A 69 -1.15 12.01 2.81
N GLU A 70 -0.76 11.05 3.64
CA GLU A 70 0.63 10.79 3.95
C GLU A 70 1.22 9.76 2.99
N PHE A 71 2.41 10.04 2.46
CA PHE A 71 3.17 9.08 1.65
C PHE A 71 4.41 8.65 2.43
N LYS A 72 4.47 7.39 2.85
CA LYS A 72 5.56 6.84 3.66
C LYS A 72 6.34 5.80 2.87
N VAL A 73 7.65 5.80 3.09
CA VAL A 73 8.59 4.91 2.41
C VAL A 73 9.08 3.86 3.39
N GLY A 74 8.90 2.59 3.05
CA GLY A 74 9.47 1.46 3.79
C GLY A 74 10.98 1.30 3.54
N ASP A 75 11.58 0.27 4.10
CA ASP A 75 12.99 -0.12 3.89
C ASP A 75 13.13 -1.55 3.36
N GLN A 76 12.06 -2.06 2.74
CA GLN A 76 11.90 -3.44 2.27
C GLN A 76 11.74 -4.49 3.37
N THR A 77 11.63 -4.08 4.64
CA THR A 77 11.36 -5.00 5.75
C THR A 77 9.90 -4.94 6.22
N THR A 78 9.39 -6.09 6.67
CA THR A 78 8.06 -6.17 7.28
C THR A 78 7.99 -5.41 8.60
N ALA A 79 9.09 -5.40 9.36
CA ALA A 79 9.20 -4.70 10.64
C ALA A 79 9.04 -3.18 10.48
N LYS A 80 9.70 -2.59 9.48
CA LYS A 80 9.56 -1.16 9.22
C LYS A 80 8.16 -0.78 8.77
N GLN A 81 7.57 -1.57 7.87
CA GLN A 81 6.19 -1.34 7.45
C GLN A 81 5.22 -1.45 8.63
N LYS A 82 5.47 -2.39 9.56
CA LYS A 82 4.68 -2.48 10.79
C LYS A 82 4.78 -1.23 11.64
N GLN A 83 6.00 -0.77 11.93
CA GLN A 83 6.21 0.47 12.67
C GLN A 83 5.45 1.64 12.04
N ILE A 84 5.61 1.83 10.71
CA ILE A 84 4.97 2.93 9.99
C ILE A 84 3.45 2.87 10.10
N VAL A 85 2.84 1.71 9.86
CA VAL A 85 1.37 1.58 9.86
C VAL A 85 0.80 1.71 11.28
N ASP A 86 1.46 1.14 12.28
CA ASP A 86 1.06 1.29 13.68
C ASP A 86 1.09 2.78 14.10
N ASP A 87 2.15 3.51 13.75
CA ASP A 87 2.28 4.96 14.02
C ASP A 87 1.19 5.78 13.31
N LEU A 88 0.85 5.42 12.07
CA LEU A 88 -0.21 6.07 11.30
C LEU A 88 -1.60 5.85 11.91
N ILE A 89 -1.89 4.63 12.37
CA ILE A 89 -3.14 4.29 13.06
C ILE A 89 -3.26 5.12 14.35
N VAL A 90 -2.20 5.18 15.16
CA VAL A 90 -2.15 6.03 16.36
C VAL A 90 -2.34 7.52 16.01
N SER A 91 -1.76 7.95 14.88
CA SER A 91 -1.90 9.33 14.37
C SER A 91 -3.27 9.63 13.72
N GLY A 92 -4.21 8.68 13.77
CA GLY A 92 -5.61 8.90 13.39
C GLY A 92 -5.91 8.83 11.90
N VAL A 93 -5.07 8.18 11.07
CA VAL A 93 -5.44 7.92 9.68
C VAL A 93 -6.70 7.04 9.61
N LYS A 94 -7.53 7.28 8.60
CA LYS A 94 -8.80 6.59 8.38
C LYS A 94 -8.70 5.41 7.42
N ALA A 95 -7.63 5.31 6.63
CA ALA A 95 -7.35 4.18 5.74
C ALA A 95 -5.87 4.14 5.36
N VAL A 96 -5.39 2.94 5.00
CA VAL A 96 -4.02 2.71 4.52
C VAL A 96 -4.04 1.93 3.21
N ALA A 97 -3.31 2.43 2.22
CA ALA A 97 -2.84 1.65 1.09
C ALA A 97 -1.39 1.21 1.35
N ILE A 98 -1.07 -0.06 1.14
CA ILE A 98 0.27 -0.60 1.38
C ILE A 98 0.73 -1.48 0.21
N SER A 99 1.99 -1.34 -0.23
CA SER A 99 2.67 -2.36 -1.04
C SER A 99 3.45 -3.28 -0.10
N PRO A 100 2.97 -4.51 0.21
CA PRO A 100 3.63 -5.39 1.15
C PRO A 100 4.99 -5.85 0.61
N ALA A 101 6.03 -5.75 1.44
CA ALA A 101 7.35 -6.26 1.12
C ALA A 101 7.40 -7.80 1.09
N ASN A 102 6.58 -8.45 1.92
CA ASN A 102 6.46 -9.92 1.94
C ASN A 102 5.02 -10.31 2.31
N ALA A 103 4.28 -10.84 1.33
CA ALA A 103 2.87 -11.17 1.50
C ALA A 103 2.61 -12.17 2.63
N LYS A 104 3.38 -13.27 2.66
CA LYS A 104 3.20 -14.35 3.63
C LYS A 104 3.41 -13.87 5.07
N ASN A 105 4.47 -13.09 5.29
CA ASN A 105 4.87 -12.64 6.62
C ASN A 105 4.09 -11.42 7.12
N GLN A 106 3.27 -10.79 6.27
CA GLN A 106 2.44 -9.63 6.65
C GLN A 106 0.94 -9.94 6.73
N VAL A 107 0.51 -11.19 6.48
CA VAL A 107 -0.91 -11.59 6.60
C VAL A 107 -1.49 -11.20 7.95
N GLN A 108 -0.81 -11.59 9.05
CA GLN A 108 -1.31 -11.30 10.39
C GLN A 108 -1.36 -9.80 10.68
N MET A 109 -0.30 -9.06 10.33
CA MET A 109 -0.24 -7.61 10.55
C MET A 109 -1.36 -6.87 9.81
N ILE A 110 -1.59 -7.23 8.54
CA ILE A 110 -2.67 -6.64 7.75
C ILE A 110 -4.03 -7.00 8.33
N ASN A 111 -4.22 -8.22 8.84
CA ASN A 111 -5.46 -8.63 9.49
C ASN A 111 -5.74 -7.85 10.78
N GLU A 112 -4.70 -7.55 11.56
CA GLU A 112 -4.78 -6.72 12.77
C GLU A 112 -5.18 -5.28 12.41
N TRP A 113 -4.50 -4.64 11.45
CA TRP A 113 -4.85 -3.29 11.00
C TRP A 113 -6.26 -3.19 10.41
N SER A 114 -6.67 -4.22 9.65
CA SER A 114 -8.00 -4.30 9.03
C SER A 114 -9.14 -4.37 10.05
N ALA A 115 -8.85 -4.66 11.32
CA ALA A 115 -9.83 -4.60 12.40
C ALA A 115 -10.12 -3.16 12.87
N TYR A 116 -9.23 -2.21 12.57
CA TYR A 116 -9.32 -0.81 13.00
C TYR A 116 -9.62 0.14 11.85
N ILE A 117 -9.01 -0.09 10.68
CA ILE A 117 -9.12 0.77 9.50
C ILE A 117 -9.17 -0.07 8.22
N PRO A 118 -9.82 0.40 7.15
CA PRO A 118 -9.66 -0.18 5.82
C PRO A 118 -8.20 -0.23 5.37
N VAL A 119 -7.77 -1.41 4.94
CA VAL A 119 -6.45 -1.64 4.32
C VAL A 119 -6.63 -2.15 2.91
N ILE A 120 -6.01 -1.48 1.94
CA ILE A 120 -5.87 -2.00 0.57
C ILE A 120 -4.41 -2.34 0.30
N CYS A 121 -4.17 -3.37 -0.51
CA CYS A 121 -2.87 -3.61 -1.08
C CYS A 121 -2.71 -2.83 -2.40
N ALA A 122 -1.51 -2.35 -2.68
CA ALA A 122 -1.20 -1.64 -3.92
C ALA A 122 0.13 -2.10 -4.50
N ASP A 123 0.22 -2.25 -5.83
CA ASP A 123 1.41 -2.76 -6.57
C ASP A 123 1.83 -4.21 -6.25
N SER A 124 2.10 -4.54 -4.99
CA SER A 124 2.29 -5.90 -4.49
C SER A 124 1.08 -6.28 -3.63
N ASP A 125 0.64 -7.53 -3.66
CA ASP A 125 -0.55 -7.99 -2.94
C ASP A 125 -0.22 -8.86 -1.71
N ALA A 126 -1.17 -8.99 -0.80
CA ALA A 126 -1.17 -10.00 0.26
C ALA A 126 -2.53 -10.73 0.25
N PRO A 127 -2.77 -11.63 -0.71
CA PRO A 127 -4.12 -12.15 -1.01
C PRO A 127 -4.74 -13.00 0.10
N LYS A 128 -3.92 -13.54 1.01
CA LYS A 128 -4.38 -14.33 2.17
C LYS A 128 -4.73 -13.47 3.39
N SER A 129 -4.58 -12.15 3.29
CA SER A 129 -4.96 -11.20 4.34
C SER A 129 -6.41 -10.73 4.19
N LYS A 130 -6.88 -9.95 5.15
CA LYS A 130 -8.20 -9.29 5.18
C LYS A 130 -8.21 -7.95 4.45
N ARG A 131 -7.18 -7.64 3.64
CA ARG A 131 -7.17 -6.44 2.78
C ARG A 131 -8.43 -6.40 1.91
N ILE A 132 -9.10 -5.25 1.84
CA ILE A 132 -10.41 -5.16 1.19
C ILE A 132 -10.34 -5.10 -0.33
N ALA A 133 -9.21 -4.65 -0.88
CA ALA A 133 -8.97 -4.56 -2.32
C ALA A 133 -7.46 -4.60 -2.63
N TYR A 134 -7.13 -4.99 -3.87
CA TYR A 134 -5.80 -4.85 -4.45
C TYR A 134 -5.88 -3.88 -5.63
N LEU A 135 -5.00 -2.89 -5.64
CA LEU A 135 -4.85 -1.93 -6.73
C LEU A 135 -3.46 -2.10 -7.36
N GLY A 136 -3.39 -2.79 -8.49
CA GLY A 136 -2.12 -2.96 -9.19
C GLY A 136 -2.27 -3.75 -10.47
N THR A 137 -1.12 -4.07 -11.04
CA THR A 137 -1.01 -4.87 -12.26
C THR A 137 -1.45 -6.31 -12.00
N ASP A 138 -2.10 -6.94 -12.98
CA ASP A 138 -2.14 -8.41 -13.02
C ASP A 138 -0.73 -8.92 -13.33
N ASN A 139 0.01 -9.26 -12.28
CA ASN A 139 1.42 -9.60 -12.39
C ASN A 139 1.64 -10.94 -13.10
N VAL A 140 0.69 -11.88 -13.04
CA VAL A 140 0.77 -13.12 -13.81
C VAL A 140 0.59 -12.82 -15.29
N ALA A 141 -0.41 -12.02 -15.66
CA ALA A 141 -0.59 -11.60 -17.05
C ALA A 141 0.62 -10.80 -17.57
N ALA A 142 1.21 -9.91 -16.76
CA ALA A 142 2.42 -9.18 -17.12
C ALA A 142 3.62 -10.13 -17.32
N GLY A 143 3.76 -11.15 -16.46
CA GLY A 143 4.74 -12.22 -16.63
C GLY A 143 4.55 -12.97 -17.95
N ARG A 144 3.32 -13.32 -18.30
CA ARG A 144 3.01 -14.00 -19.57
C ARG A 144 3.38 -13.12 -20.78
N GLN A 145 3.05 -11.83 -20.75
CA GLN A 145 3.44 -10.89 -21.80
C GLN A 145 4.96 -10.79 -21.95
N CYS A 146 5.70 -10.80 -20.84
CA CYS A 146 7.15 -10.85 -20.86
C CYS A 146 7.68 -12.14 -21.52
N GLY A 147 7.08 -13.29 -21.20
CA GLY A 147 7.45 -14.56 -21.83
C GLY A 147 7.12 -14.62 -23.32
N GLU A 148 6.02 -14.02 -23.77
CA GLU A 148 5.71 -13.91 -25.20
C GLU A 148 6.73 -13.04 -25.95
N LEU A 149 7.18 -11.93 -25.36
CA LEU A 149 8.29 -11.14 -25.93
C LEU A 149 9.58 -11.94 -26.00
N LEU A 150 9.86 -12.75 -24.97
CA LEU A 150 11.06 -13.60 -24.96
C LEU A 150 11.01 -14.68 -26.04
N LYS A 151 9.84 -15.29 -26.29
CA LYS A 151 9.63 -16.25 -27.39
C LYS A 151 9.83 -15.63 -28.76
N GLN A 152 9.36 -14.40 -28.95
CA GLN A 152 9.58 -13.67 -30.19
C GLN A 152 11.06 -13.36 -30.41
N ALA A 153 11.78 -13.00 -29.35
CA ALA A 153 13.21 -12.73 -29.41
C ALA A 153 14.06 -13.99 -29.61
N LEU A 154 13.61 -15.13 -29.07
CA LEU A 154 14.34 -16.41 -29.07
C LEU A 154 13.48 -17.54 -29.66
N PRO A 155 13.15 -17.49 -30.97
CA PRO A 155 12.30 -18.50 -31.61
C PRO A 155 12.90 -19.92 -31.58
N ASP A 156 14.23 -20.01 -31.57
CA ASP A 156 14.97 -21.28 -31.48
C ASP A 156 15.29 -21.70 -30.03
N GLY A 157 14.91 -20.87 -29.05
CA GLY A 157 15.20 -21.04 -27.63
C GLY A 157 16.62 -20.61 -27.23
N GLY A 158 17.07 -21.15 -26.10
CA GLY A 158 18.38 -20.85 -25.51
C GLY A 158 18.32 -20.51 -24.03
N LYS A 159 19.49 -20.32 -23.43
CA LYS A 159 19.64 -20.08 -22.00
C LYS A 159 19.46 -18.61 -21.65
N VAL A 160 18.69 -18.34 -20.60
CA VAL A 160 18.39 -16.98 -20.14
C VAL A 160 18.56 -16.83 -18.65
N MET A 161 18.83 -15.60 -18.23
CA MET A 161 18.91 -15.21 -16.82
C MET A 161 17.76 -14.28 -16.48
N VAL A 162 17.18 -14.42 -15.29
CA VAL A 162 16.08 -13.56 -14.83
C VAL A 162 16.52 -12.78 -13.59
N PHE A 163 16.09 -11.54 -13.48
CA PHE A 163 16.49 -10.61 -12.41
C PHE A 163 15.27 -9.97 -11.77
N VAL A 164 15.32 -9.81 -10.45
CA VAL A 164 14.27 -9.19 -9.65
C VAL A 164 14.85 -8.49 -8.41
N GLY A 165 14.11 -7.55 -7.83
CA GLY A 165 14.56 -6.91 -6.59
C GLY A 165 14.44 -7.83 -5.38
N LEU A 166 13.20 -8.16 -4.99
CA LEU A 166 12.89 -9.05 -3.86
C LEU A 166 12.16 -10.29 -4.35
N ARG A 167 12.77 -11.47 -4.16
CA ARG A 167 12.16 -12.74 -4.56
C ARG A 167 10.85 -13.06 -3.84
N ASP A 168 10.69 -12.60 -2.60
CA ASP A 168 9.51 -12.90 -1.77
C ASP A 168 8.37 -11.89 -1.91
N ALA A 169 8.54 -10.85 -2.75
CA ALA A 169 7.45 -9.92 -3.05
C ALA A 169 6.42 -10.61 -3.95
N GLN A 170 5.12 -10.42 -3.66
CA GLN A 170 4.06 -11.15 -4.37
C GLN A 170 4.04 -10.83 -5.87
N ASN A 171 4.26 -9.56 -6.23
CA ASN A 171 4.35 -9.15 -7.63
C ASN A 171 5.53 -9.80 -8.39
N ALA A 172 6.67 -10.03 -7.72
CA ALA A 172 7.82 -10.74 -8.28
C ALA A 172 7.52 -12.22 -8.51
N ILE A 173 6.89 -12.87 -7.52
CA ILE A 173 6.47 -14.27 -7.59
C ILE A 173 5.52 -14.48 -8.78
N GLU A 174 4.50 -13.62 -8.89
CA GLU A 174 3.48 -13.70 -9.94
C GLU A 174 4.03 -13.40 -11.34
N ARG A 175 4.90 -12.39 -11.49
CA ARG A 175 5.58 -12.12 -12.77
C ARG A 175 6.45 -13.29 -13.21
N PHE A 176 7.22 -13.85 -12.28
CA PHE A 176 8.07 -15.00 -12.59
C PHE A 176 7.25 -16.26 -12.90
N GLN A 177 6.11 -16.46 -12.22
CA GLN A 177 5.15 -17.50 -12.56
C GLN A 177 4.64 -17.33 -13.99
N GLY A 178 4.09 -16.16 -14.34
CA GLY A 178 3.57 -15.90 -15.67
C GLY A 178 4.62 -16.04 -16.77
N LEU A 179 5.86 -15.64 -16.50
CA LEU A 179 6.99 -15.84 -17.41
C LEU A 179 7.22 -17.33 -17.67
N LYS A 180 7.29 -18.15 -16.62
CA LYS A 180 7.48 -19.60 -16.74
C LYS A 180 6.33 -20.28 -17.50
N GLU A 181 5.09 -19.88 -17.21
CA GLU A 181 3.90 -20.39 -17.91
C GLU A 181 3.97 -20.10 -19.41
N ALA A 182 4.36 -18.89 -19.81
CA ALA A 182 4.40 -18.50 -21.21
C ALA A 182 5.49 -19.23 -22.02
N ILE A 183 6.63 -19.58 -21.41
CA ILE A 183 7.74 -20.28 -22.07
C ILE A 183 7.64 -21.81 -21.96
N GLU A 184 6.61 -22.34 -21.30
CA GLU A 184 6.40 -23.79 -21.20
C GLU A 184 6.30 -24.43 -22.60
N GLY A 185 6.97 -25.58 -22.78
CA GLY A 185 7.03 -26.28 -24.07
C GLY A 185 7.99 -25.67 -25.10
N THR A 186 8.68 -24.56 -24.77
CA THR A 186 9.73 -23.99 -25.63
C THR A 186 11.10 -24.58 -25.31
N LYS A 187 12.12 -24.19 -26.10
CA LYS A 187 13.53 -24.50 -25.83
C LYS A 187 14.23 -23.42 -24.99
N ILE A 188 13.49 -22.51 -24.38
CA ILE A 188 14.04 -21.46 -23.51
C ILE A 188 14.29 -22.07 -22.12
N GLU A 189 15.52 -21.95 -21.63
CA GLU A 189 15.94 -22.45 -20.32
C GLU A 189 16.27 -21.27 -19.40
N ILE A 190 15.54 -21.11 -18.30
CA ILE A 190 15.91 -20.14 -17.26
C ILE A 190 16.96 -20.79 -16.36
N LEU A 191 18.20 -20.26 -16.40
CA LEU A 191 19.30 -20.80 -15.60
C LEU A 191 19.21 -20.41 -14.12
N ASP A 192 18.81 -19.17 -13.84
CA ASP A 192 18.69 -18.66 -12.48
C ASP A 192 17.78 -17.40 -12.43
N LEU A 193 17.31 -17.08 -11.22
CA LEU A 193 16.61 -15.85 -10.87
C LEU A 193 17.44 -15.07 -9.82
N ARG A 194 18.16 -14.02 -10.20
CA ARG A 194 18.99 -13.27 -9.24
C ARG A 194 18.22 -12.14 -8.57
N THR A 195 18.54 -11.92 -7.28
CA THR A 195 17.91 -10.89 -6.43
C THR A 195 18.91 -9.80 -6.09
N ASP A 196 18.47 -8.54 -6.14
CA ASP A 196 19.34 -7.37 -5.89
C ASP A 196 18.92 -6.51 -4.67
N ASN A 197 17.76 -6.79 -4.07
CA ASN A 197 17.21 -6.05 -2.92
C ASN A 197 17.07 -4.53 -3.19
N GLY A 198 16.76 -4.12 -4.43
CA GLY A 198 16.64 -2.71 -4.77
C GLY A 198 17.97 -1.98 -4.99
N ASP A 199 19.11 -2.65 -4.80
CA ASP A 199 20.43 -2.07 -5.03
C ASP A 199 20.75 -2.12 -6.53
N ARG A 200 20.81 -0.95 -7.17
CA ARG A 200 21.08 -0.82 -8.61
C ARG A 200 22.51 -1.22 -8.98
N VAL A 201 23.47 -1.02 -8.09
CA VAL A 201 24.86 -1.43 -8.32
C VAL A 201 24.92 -2.95 -8.30
N LYS A 202 24.28 -3.58 -7.32
CA LYS A 202 24.14 -5.04 -7.26
C LYS A 202 23.35 -5.59 -8.45
N ALA A 203 22.30 -4.90 -8.91
CA ALA A 203 21.53 -5.33 -10.07
C ALA A 203 22.38 -5.38 -11.35
N ARG A 204 23.19 -4.35 -11.61
CA ARG A 204 24.16 -4.35 -12.72
C ARG A 204 25.21 -5.44 -12.54
N LYS A 205 25.80 -5.54 -11.35
CA LYS A 205 26.81 -6.55 -11.03
C LYS A 205 26.30 -7.97 -11.23
N ASN A 206 25.06 -8.25 -10.83
CA ASN A 206 24.41 -9.55 -11.04
C ASN A 206 24.34 -9.92 -12.53
N ALA A 207 24.11 -8.95 -13.42
CA ALA A 207 24.07 -9.16 -14.87
C ALA A 207 25.48 -9.38 -15.45
N GLU A 208 26.47 -8.58 -15.04
CA GLU A 208 27.89 -8.77 -15.40
C GLU A 208 28.39 -10.17 -15.00
N ASP A 209 28.11 -10.58 -13.76
CA ASP A 209 28.51 -11.89 -13.24
C ASP A 209 27.78 -13.03 -13.97
N ALA A 210 26.60 -12.78 -14.52
CA ALA A 210 25.88 -13.78 -15.30
C ALA A 210 26.53 -14.01 -16.67
N LEU A 211 26.95 -12.93 -17.34
CA LEU A 211 27.70 -12.99 -18.60
C LEU A 211 29.05 -13.73 -18.45
N ILE A 212 29.74 -13.51 -17.33
CA ILE A 212 31.00 -14.19 -17.02
C ILE A 212 30.78 -15.68 -16.72
N ALA A 213 29.80 -16.00 -15.87
CA ALA A 213 29.55 -17.37 -15.43
C ALA A 213 28.94 -18.25 -16.52
N HIS A 214 28.16 -17.65 -17.43
CA HIS A 214 27.42 -18.35 -18.47
C HIS A 214 27.60 -17.63 -19.81
N PRO A 215 28.76 -17.80 -20.48
CA PRO A 215 29.04 -17.15 -21.76
C PRO A 215 28.10 -17.62 -22.90
N ASP A 216 27.28 -18.64 -22.66
CA ASP A 216 26.30 -19.21 -23.58
C ASP A 216 24.87 -18.71 -23.34
N ILE A 217 24.64 -17.74 -22.44
CA ILE A 217 23.33 -17.09 -22.32
C ILE A 217 23.04 -16.24 -23.55
N VAL A 218 21.80 -16.30 -24.02
CA VAL A 218 21.31 -15.56 -25.19
C VAL A 218 20.25 -14.53 -24.82
N GLY A 219 19.89 -14.41 -23.53
CA GLY A 219 18.92 -13.44 -23.06
C GLY A 219 19.00 -13.15 -21.57
N MET A 220 18.58 -11.95 -21.19
CA MET A 220 18.45 -11.50 -19.81
C MET A 220 17.11 -10.78 -19.64
N VAL A 221 16.38 -11.13 -18.57
CA VAL A 221 15.02 -10.63 -18.32
C VAL A 221 14.96 -9.92 -16.98
N GLY A 222 14.58 -8.65 -16.98
CA GLY A 222 14.33 -7.88 -15.76
C GLY A 222 12.84 -7.82 -15.42
N LEU A 223 12.46 -8.23 -14.21
CA LEU A 223 11.05 -8.27 -13.79
C LEU A 223 10.61 -7.01 -13.01
N TRP A 224 11.55 -6.18 -12.55
CA TRP A 224 11.27 -4.86 -11.98
C TRP A 224 11.79 -3.72 -12.87
N ALA A 225 11.23 -2.52 -12.68
CA ALA A 225 11.40 -1.39 -13.59
C ALA A 225 12.87 -0.98 -13.84
N TYR A 226 13.75 -1.13 -12.84
CA TYR A 226 15.17 -0.77 -12.98
C TYR A 226 16.05 -1.94 -13.45
N ASN A 227 15.54 -3.19 -13.50
CA ASN A 227 16.37 -4.31 -13.88
C ASN A 227 16.78 -4.23 -15.37
N ALA A 228 15.85 -3.90 -16.27
CA ALA A 228 16.20 -3.77 -17.70
C ALA A 228 17.27 -2.68 -17.96
N PRO A 229 17.18 -1.45 -17.39
CA PRO A 229 18.28 -0.50 -17.45
C PRO A 229 19.61 -1.00 -16.85
N ALA A 230 19.56 -1.74 -15.74
CA ALA A 230 20.77 -2.31 -15.13
C ALA A 230 21.42 -3.40 -15.99
N ILE A 231 20.60 -4.24 -16.63
CA ILE A 231 21.04 -5.24 -17.61
C ILE A 231 21.72 -4.57 -18.80
N LEU A 232 21.09 -3.53 -19.37
CA LEU A 232 21.67 -2.78 -20.48
C LEU A 232 23.02 -2.18 -20.09
N GLY A 233 23.10 -1.56 -18.90
CA GLY A 233 24.36 -1.01 -18.41
C GLY A 233 25.47 -2.04 -18.24
N ALA A 234 25.16 -3.33 -18.01
CA ALA A 234 26.17 -4.39 -17.93
C ALA A 234 26.74 -4.82 -19.29
N LEU A 235 26.10 -4.42 -20.39
CA LEU A 235 26.54 -4.69 -21.77
C LEU A 235 27.42 -3.57 -22.35
N GLU A 236 27.49 -2.43 -21.67
CA GLU A 236 28.33 -1.26 -22.00
C GLU A 236 29.68 -1.33 -21.28
#